data_AF-A0A5K1GQK6-F1
#
_entry.id   AF-A0A5K1GQK6-F1
#
_cell.length_a   1.000
_cell.length_b   1.000
_cell.length_c   1.000
_cell.angle_alpha   90.00
_cell.angle_beta   90.00
_cell.angle_gamma   90.00
#
_symmetry.space_group_name_H-M   'P 1'
#
loop_
_entity.id
_entity.type
_entity.pdbx_description
1 polymer ?
#
loop_
_entity_poly.entity_id
_entity_poly.type
_entity_poly.pdbx_seq_one_letter_code
_entity_poly.pdbx_strand_id
1 'polypeptide(L)' 'ALAQKNRRFMIYVHSKGMIVDDEYVILGSANINQRSLDGSRDSEIAMGAYQPQHLRGRKSSHPKGQ' A
#
# COMPACT_ATOMS: atom_id res chain seq x y z
N ALA A 1 10.98 30.56 0.89
CA ALA A 1 11.42 31.34 2.07
C ALA A 1 11.04 30.66 3.40
N LEU A 2 9.76 30.45 3.73
CA LEU A 2 9.34 29.87 5.01
C LEU A 2 9.82 28.42 5.24
N ALA A 3 9.76 27.55 4.23
CA ALA A 3 10.24 26.16 4.38
C ALA A 3 11.75 26.08 4.69
N GLN A 4 12.55 26.95 4.06
CA GLN A 4 13.99 27.04 4.29
C GLN A 4 14.30 27.63 5.67
N LYS A 5 13.53 28.64 6.11
CA LYS A 5 13.63 29.25 7.45
C LYS A 5 13.25 28.27 8.56
N ASN A 6 12.13 27.56 8.37
CA ASN A 6 11.60 26.62 9.36
C ASN A 6 12.23 25.24 9.25
N ARG A 7 13.14 25.05 8.28
CA ARG A 7 13.90 23.81 8.02
C ARG A 7 12.99 22.57 7.96
N ARG A 8 11.77 22.74 7.45
CA ARG A 8 10.73 21.70 7.38
C ARG A 8 10.07 21.74 6.02
N PHE A 9 9.92 20.56 5.44
CA PHE A 9 9.17 20.34 4.22
C PHE A 9 8.54 18.94 4.29
N MET A 10 7.43 18.74 3.58
CA MET A 10 6.77 17.45 3.53
C MET A 10 7.64 16.41 2.81
N ILE A 11 7.62 15.18 3.31
CA ILE A 11 8.04 14.03 2.51
C ILE A 11 6.83 13.65 1.66
N TYR A 12 7.00 13.62 0.34
CA TYR A 12 5.90 13.31 -0.56
C TYR A 12 5.68 11.80 -0.63
N VAL A 13 4.53 11.35 -0.16
CA VAL A 13 4.13 9.93 -0.26
C VAL A 13 3.48 9.71 -1.62
N HIS A 14 4.26 9.17 -2.56
CA HIS A 14 3.80 8.78 -3.89
C HIS A 14 3.49 7.28 -3.99
N SER A 15 3.41 6.58 -2.86
CA SER A 15 3.12 5.14 -2.79
C SER A 15 1.65 4.85 -3.08
N LYS A 16 1.40 3.74 -3.78
CA LYS A 16 0.06 3.16 -3.99
C LYS A 16 0.12 1.70 -3.61
N GLY A 17 0.02 1.48 -2.31
CA GLY A 17 0.09 0.15 -1.72
C GLY A 17 -0.97 -0.01 -0.65
N MET A 18 -1.51 -1.22 -0.54
CA MET A 18 -2.43 -1.61 0.51
C MET A 18 -1.96 -2.93 1.11
N ILE A 19 -1.97 -3.01 2.44
CA ILE A 19 -1.72 -4.23 3.20
C ILE A 19 -3.03 -4.57 3.91
N VAL A 20 -3.47 -5.82 3.81
CA VAL A 20 -4.70 -6.31 4.44
C VAL A 20 -4.34 -7.46 5.37
N ASP A 21 -4.71 -7.31 6.65
CA ASP A 21 -4.57 -8.31 7.72
C ASP A 21 -3.16 -8.90 7.93
N ASP A 22 -2.11 -8.20 7.48
CA ASP A 22 -0.72 -8.67 7.42
C ASP A 22 -0.50 -9.92 6.54
N GLU A 23 -1.45 -10.24 5.67
CA GLU A 23 -1.46 -11.47 4.87
C GLU A 23 -1.39 -11.22 3.37
N TYR A 24 -2.02 -10.13 2.93
CA TYR A 24 -2.17 -9.78 1.54
C TYR A 24 -1.68 -8.37 1.27
N VAL A 25 -1.01 -8.18 0.14
CA VAL A 25 -0.53 -6.88 -0.31
C VAL A 25 -0.99 -6.62 -1.74
N ILE A 26 -1.35 -5.37 -2.02
CA ILE A 26 -1.50 -4.85 -3.37
C ILE A 26 -0.47 -3.75 -3.54
N LEU A 27 0.34 -3.82 -4.59
CA LEU A 27 1.28 -2.77 -4.99
C LEU A 27 1.08 -2.43 -6.45
N GLY A 28 1.04 -1.14 -6.79
CA GLY A 28 0.83 -0.72 -8.17
C GLY A 28 1.02 0.77 -8.41
N SER A 29 0.51 1.24 -9.54
CA SER A 29 0.52 2.65 -9.96
C SER A 29 -0.77 3.40 -9.62
N ALA A 30 -1.88 2.68 -9.45
CA ALA A 30 -3.23 3.24 -9.29
C ALA A 30 -3.42 4.00 -7.97
N ASN A 31 -3.70 5.31 -8.06
CA ASN A 31 -4.11 6.11 -6.92
C ASN A 31 -5.54 5.74 -6.47
N ILE A 32 -5.89 6.04 -5.21
CA ILE A 32 -7.28 5.93 -4.73
C ILE A 32 -8.06 7.15 -5.22
N ASN A 33 -8.38 7.19 -6.50
CA ASN A 33 -9.25 8.19 -7.11
C ASN A 33 -9.91 7.62 -8.38
N GLN A 34 -10.92 8.31 -8.89
CA GLN A 34 -11.64 7.88 -10.09
C GLN A 34 -10.73 7.80 -11.32
N ARG A 35 -9.73 8.68 -11.48
CA ARG A 35 -8.86 8.68 -12.67
C ARG A 35 -8.12 7.35 -12.82
N SER A 36 -7.57 6.83 -11.73
CA SER A 36 -6.83 5.57 -11.71
C SER A 36 -7.73 4.33 -11.60
N LEU A 37 -8.88 4.41 -10.92
CA LEU A 37 -9.73 3.24 -10.63
C LEU A 37 -10.87 2.98 -11.63
N ASP A 38 -11.15 3.93 -12.52
CA ASP A 38 -12.23 3.82 -13.52
C ASP A 38 -11.88 2.87 -14.67
N GLY A 39 -10.58 2.64 -14.93
CA GLY A 39 -10.10 1.69 -15.95
C GLY A 39 -10.27 2.16 -17.41
N SER A 40 -11.10 3.17 -17.67
CA SER A 40 -11.27 3.77 -19.02
C SER A 40 -10.50 5.08 -19.22
N ARG A 41 -9.85 5.57 -18.17
CA ARG A 41 -9.06 6.82 -18.16
C ARG A 41 -7.57 6.51 -18.20
N ASP A 42 -6.90 6.52 -17.05
CA ASP A 42 -5.47 6.22 -16.99
C ASP A 42 -5.26 4.71 -17.06
N SER A 43 -4.23 4.29 -17.79
CA SER A 43 -3.79 2.89 -17.80
C SER A 43 -2.95 2.64 -16.56
N GLU A 44 -3.44 1.79 -15.67
CA GLU A 44 -2.79 1.46 -14.41
C GLU A 44 -2.46 -0.04 -14.34
N ILE A 45 -1.46 -0.40 -13.54
CA ILE A 45 -1.13 -1.80 -13.23
C ILE A 45 -0.96 -1.98 -11.73
N ALA A 46 -1.43 -3.10 -11.21
CA ALA A 46 -1.21 -3.50 -9.83
C ALA A 46 -1.01 -5.02 -9.73
N MET A 47 -0.16 -5.44 -8.80
CA MET A 47 0.06 -6.83 -8.44
C MET A 47 -0.45 -7.07 -7.02
N GLY A 48 -1.27 -8.10 -6.87
CA GLY A 48 -1.66 -8.64 -5.59
C GLY A 48 -0.82 -9.86 -5.23
N ALA A 49 -0.35 -9.95 -3.99
CA ALA A 49 0.44 -11.08 -3.51
C ALA A 49 0.10 -11.45 -2.07
N TYR A 50 0.24 -12.73 -1.75
CA TYR A 50 0.19 -13.27 -0.39
C TYR A 50 1.13 -14.47 -0.30
N GLN A 51 1.49 -14.86 0.92
CA GLN A 51 2.28 -16.07 1.16
C GLN A 51 1.38 -17.19 1.72
N PRO A 52 1.16 -18.31 1.00
CA PRO A 52 0.22 -19.37 1.43
C PRO A 52 0.52 -20.03 2.79
N GLN A 53 1.76 -19.90 3.28
CA GLN A 53 2.20 -20.43 4.56
C GLN A 53 2.05 -19.42 5.72
N HIS A 54 1.73 -18.16 5.43
CA HIS A 54 1.69 -17.08 6.43
C HIS A 54 0.29 -16.53 6.71
N LEU A 55 -0.75 -17.19 6.20
CA LEU A 55 -2.15 -16.87 6.48
C LEU A 55 -2.53 -17.21 7.93
N ARG A 56 -3.25 -16.33 8.63
CA ARG A 56 -3.65 -16.51 10.04
C ARG A 56 -4.53 -17.74 10.21
N GLY A 57 -5.44 -18.03 9.27
CA GLY A 57 -6.33 -19.20 9.33
C GLY A 57 -5.61 -20.55 9.31
N ARG A 58 -4.32 -20.58 8.92
CA ARG A 58 -3.49 -21.80 8.87
C ARG A 58 -2.55 -21.93 10.07
N LYS A 59 -2.37 -20.87 10.85
CA LYS A 59 -1.55 -20.88 12.07
C LYS A 59 -2.44 -21.32 13.23
N SER A 60 -2.20 -22.51 13.78
CA SER A 60 -2.82 -22.97 15.04
C SER A 60 -2.28 -22.25 16.27
N SER A 61 -1.32 -21.35 16.09
CA SER A 61 -0.66 -20.59 17.15
C SER A 61 -1.03 -19.11 17.06
N HIS A 62 -1.24 -18.50 18.23
CA HIS A 62 -1.49 -17.07 18.35
C HIS A 62 -0.31 -16.28 17.76
N PRO A 63 -0.56 -15.15 17.07
CA PRO A 63 0.51 -14.31 16.56
C PRO A 63 1.38 -13.86 17.74
N LYS A 64 2.65 -14.25 17.69
CA LYS A 64 3.66 -13.70 18.59
C LYS A 64 4.02 -12.33 18.00
N GLY A 65 3.63 -11.26 18.70
CA GLY A 65 4.13 -9.93 18.38
C GLY A 65 5.65 -9.92 18.31
N GLN A 66 6.22 -8.98 17.57
CA GLN A 66 7.65 -8.71 17.64
C GLN A 66 8.04 -8.20 19.04
#